data_AF-A0A941GYA8-F1
#
_entry.id   AF-A0A941GYA8-F1
#
_cell.length_a   1.000
_cell.length_b   1.000
_cell.length_c   1.000
_cell.angle_alpha   90.00
_cell.angle_beta   90.00
_cell.angle_gamma   90.00
#
_symmetry.space_group_name_H-M   'P 1'
#
loop_
_entity.id
_entity.type
_entity.pdbx_description
1 polymer ?
#
loop_
_entity_poly.entity_id
_entity_poly.type
_entity_poly.pdbx_seq_one_letter_code
_entity_poly.pdbx_strand_id
1 'polypeptide(L)' 'MPSSQFVLGTAALDADDRFIYNKAGGALFYDVDGLGGTAQVQIATLTGAPTLAASNIHIF' A
#
# COMPACT_ATOMS: atom_id res chain seq x y z
N MET A 1 -5.16 -10.46 0.87
CA MET A 1 -3.75 -10.82 1.15
C MET A 1 -3.48 -10.85 2.66
N PRO A 2 -2.33 -11.33 3.17
CA PRO A 2 -1.97 -11.21 4.60
C PRO A 2 -2.01 -9.75 5.06
N SER A 3 -2.44 -9.49 6.30
CA SER A 3 -2.52 -8.12 6.81
C SER A 3 -1.17 -7.45 6.97
N SER A 4 -0.09 -8.23 7.13
CA SER A 4 1.29 -7.71 7.20
C SER A 4 1.82 -7.17 5.88
N GLN A 5 1.14 -7.41 4.75
CA GLN A 5 1.54 -6.85 3.46
C GLN A 5 0.86 -5.52 3.13
N PHE A 6 0.04 -4.99 4.03
CA PHE A 6 -0.75 -3.78 3.82
C PHE A 6 -0.57 -2.80 4.96
N VAL A 7 -0.24 -1.56 4.61
CA VAL A 7 -0.15 -0.47 5.57
C VAL A 7 -0.84 0.80 5.10
N LEU A 8 -1.38 1.53 6.05
CA LEU A 8 -1.90 2.88 5.85
C LEU A 8 -0.78 3.88 6.12
N GLY A 9 -0.53 4.79 5.19
CA GLY A 9 0.52 5.79 5.32
C GLY A 9 1.11 6.21 3.99
N THR A 10 2.30 6.79 4.05
CA THR A 10 3.03 7.29 2.87
C THR A 10 4.29 6.48 2.55
N ALA A 11 4.66 5.52 3.39
CA ALA A 11 5.81 4.64 3.22
C ALA A 11 5.54 3.29 3.93
N ALA A 12 6.32 2.27 3.57
CA ALA A 12 6.39 1.01 4.30
C ALA A 12 6.95 1.22 5.73
N LEU A 13 6.51 0.38 6.67
CA LEU A 13 6.96 0.38 8.07
C LEU A 13 7.86 -0.80 8.38
N ASP A 14 7.67 -1.93 7.68
CA ASP A 14 8.53 -3.10 7.76
C ASP A 14 8.64 -3.85 6.42
N ALA A 15 9.58 -4.80 6.35
CA ALA A 15 9.93 -5.54 5.14
C ALA A 15 8.79 -6.37 4.52
N ASP A 16 7.69 -6.58 5.24
CA ASP A 16 6.54 -7.30 4.73
C ASP A 16 5.56 -6.38 3.99
N ASP A 17 5.56 -5.07 4.26
CA ASP A 17 4.67 -4.10 3.64
C ASP A 17 4.87 -3.99 2.13
N ARG A 18 3.93 -4.53 1.35
CA ARG A 18 3.96 -4.50 -0.13
C ARG A 18 3.03 -3.45 -0.70
N PHE A 19 1.93 -3.18 -0.02
CA PHE A 19 0.90 -2.25 -0.46
C PHE A 19 0.73 -1.14 0.57
N ILE A 20 1.02 0.09 0.15
CA ILE A 20 0.96 1.28 0.99
C ILE A 20 -0.17 2.15 0.47
N TYR A 21 -1.12 2.49 1.34
CA TYR A 21 -2.25 3.34 0.97
C TYR A 21 -2.24 4.67 1.71
N ASN A 22 -2.01 5.75 0.95
CA ASN A 22 -2.14 7.11 1.43
C ASN A 22 -3.59 7.57 1.29
N LYS A 23 -4.37 7.45 2.38
CA LYS A 23 -5.78 7.85 2.42
C LYS A 23 -6.01 9.36 2.20
N ALA A 24 -5.04 10.23 2.48
CA ALA A 24 -5.25 11.67 2.31
C ALA A 24 -5.52 12.07 0.85
N GLY A 25 -4.91 11.36 -0.11
CA GLY A 25 -5.09 11.59 -1.55
C GLY A 25 -5.62 10.39 -2.34
N GLY A 26 -5.86 9.26 -1.67
CA GLY A 26 -6.28 8.01 -2.31
C GLY A 26 -5.17 7.30 -3.09
N ALA A 27 -3.90 7.64 -2.89
CA ALA A 27 -2.80 7.04 -3.63
C ALA A 27 -2.47 5.64 -3.07
N LEU A 28 -2.48 4.62 -3.94
CA LEU A 28 -2.05 3.26 -3.62
C LEU A 28 -0.71 3.00 -4.30
N PHE A 29 0.26 2.58 -3.50
CA PHE A 29 1.62 2.26 -3.93
C PHE A 29 1.89 0.76 -3.77
N TYR A 30 2.78 0.26 -4.62
CA TYR A 30 3.42 -1.04 -4.46
C TYR A 30 4.90 -0.83 -4.15
N ASP A 31 5.39 -1.45 -3.08
CA ASP A 31 6.80 -1.47 -2.70
C ASP A 31 7.36 -2.90 -2.82
N VAL A 32 8.38 -3.04 -3.66
CA VAL A 32 9.00 -4.34 -3.97
C VAL A 32 9.93 -4.82 -2.85
N ASP A 33 10.40 -3.95 -1.97
CA ASP A 33 11.26 -4.34 -0.85
C ASP A 33 10.66 -4.06 0.53
N GLY A 34 9.65 -3.19 0.62
CA GLY A 34 8.99 -2.84 1.87
C GLY A 34 9.90 -2.10 2.86
N LEU A 35 11.07 -1.64 2.41
CA LEU A 35 12.11 -1.08 3.27
C LEU A 35 12.57 0.31 2.80
N GLY A 36 12.00 0.83 1.70
CA GLY A 36 12.33 2.14 1.15
C GLY A 36 13.72 2.21 0.50
N GLY A 37 14.42 1.08 0.34
CA GLY A 37 15.66 1.01 -0.43
C GLY A 37 15.38 1.19 -1.93
N THR A 38 14.30 0.59 -2.38
CA THR A 38 13.66 0.79 -3.67
C THR A 38 12.48 1.72 -3.45
N ALA A 39 12.36 2.75 -4.30
CA ALA A 39 11.22 3.64 -4.20
C ALA A 39 9.93 2.88 -4.52
N GLN A 40 8.93 2.99 -3.64
CA GLN A 40 7.57 2.51 -3.92
C GLN A 40 7.01 3.16 -5.20
N VAL A 41 6.26 2.38 -5.99
CA VAL A 41 5.67 2.82 -7.26
C VAL A 41 4.17 3.03 -7.06
N GLN A 42 3.64 4.20 -7.47
CA GLN A 42 2.21 4.42 -7.45
C GLN A 42 1.54 3.58 -8.55
N ILE A 43 0.58 2.74 -8.17
CA ILE A 43 -0.13 1.86 -9.10
C ILE A 43 -1.60 2.26 -9.30
N ALA A 44 -2.17 3.06 -8.39
CA ALA A 44 -3.52 3.57 -8.54
C ALA A 44 -3.75 4.88 -7.77
N THR A 45 -4.81 5.58 -8.15
CA THR A 45 -5.47 6.62 -7.34
C THR A 45 -6.92 6.21 -7.14
N LEU A 46 -7.34 6.02 -5.90
CA LEU A 46 -8.70 5.64 -5.52
C LEU A 46 -9.53 6.90 -5.27
N THR A 47 -10.34 7.28 -6.25
CA THR A 47 -11.23 8.44 -6.17
C THR A 47 -12.14 8.37 -4.95
N GLY A 48 -12.26 9.48 -4.23
CA GLY A 48 -13.06 9.56 -2.99
C GLY A 48 -12.35 9.04 -1.75
N ALA A 49 -11.10 8.58 -1.87
CA ALA A 49 -10.27 8.12 -0.75
C ALA A 49 -11.00 7.13 0.18
N PRO A 50 -11.54 6.02 -0.36
CA PRO A 50 -12.30 5.07 0.45
C PRO A 50 -11.44 4.51 1.59
N THR A 51 -12.11 4.04 2.65
CA THR A 51 -11.44 3.18 3.63
C THR A 51 -11.07 1.88 2.94
N LEU A 52 -9.79 1.51 3.01
CA LEU A 52 -9.23 0.31 2.41
C LEU A 52 -8.57 -0.54 3.50
N ALA A 53 -8.75 -1.85 3.40
CA ALA A 53 -8.10 -2.85 4.25
C ALA A 53 -7.46 -3.94 3.38
N ALA A 54 -6.56 -4.73 3.98
CA ALA A 54 -5.89 -5.85 3.30
C ALA A 54 -6.85 -6.88 2.68
N SER A 55 -8.06 -7.03 3.25
CA SER A 55 -9.11 -7.91 2.73
C SER A 55 -9.77 -7.40 1.45
N ASN A 56 -9.56 -6.14 1.07
CA ASN A 56 -10.08 -5.59 -0.17
C ASN A 56 -9.14 -5.82 -1.36
N ILE A 57 -7.91 -6.31 -1.12
CA ILE A 57 -6.91 -6.55 -2.16
C ILE A 57 -6.73 -8.06 -2.35
N HIS A 58 -7.06 -8.52 -3.55
CA HIS A 58 -6.88 -9.89 -4.01
C HIS A 58 -5.81 -9.93 -5.10
N ILE A 59 -4.81 -10.78 -4.89
CA ILE A 59 -3.73 -11.10 -5.82
C ILE A 59 -3.81 -12.63 -6.03
N PHE A 60 -3.75 -13.10 -7.28
CA PHE A 60 -3.82 -14.52 -7.64
C PHE A 60 -2.44 -15.09 -7.97
#